data_AF-A0A3M1EJH4-F1
#
_entry.id   AF-A0A3M1EJH4-F1
#
_cell.length_a   1.000
_cell.length_b   1.000
_cell.length_c   1.000
_cell.angle_alpha   90.00
_cell.angle_beta   90.00
_cell.angle_gamma   90.00
#
_symmetry.space_group_name_H-M   'P 1'
#
loop_
_entity.id
_entity.type
_entity.pdbx_description
1 polymer ?
#
loop_
_entity_poly.entity_id
_entity_poly.type
_entity_poly.pdbx_seq_one_letter_code
_entity_poly.pdbx_strand_id
1 'polypeptide(L)'
;MTADPNLQKLITFKRRRLQKLQEQAALFGINTPPHIQIEIEDLTAELAELESRSQSRAGETETPPAPSGGRNVQIDGDARGNIIITGDSNTVNVAPPEQPAEKPTADPSIYARTPTTPTRICPRCRLESPADADRCRNCGYEFEM
;
A
#
# COMPACT_ATOMS: atom_id res chain seq x y z
N MET A 1 1.92 -23.25 -21.67
CA MET A 1 0.53 -22.81 -21.38
C MET A 1 0.62 -21.63 -20.43
N THR A 2 0.52 -20.40 -20.93
CA THR A 2 0.69 -19.19 -20.11
C THR A 2 -0.64 -18.79 -19.50
N ALA A 3 -0.67 -18.58 -18.19
CA ALA A 3 -1.79 -17.97 -17.49
C ALA A 3 -2.22 -16.67 -18.21
N ASP A 4 -3.53 -16.44 -18.30
CA ASP A 4 -4.10 -15.33 -19.07
C ASP A 4 -3.64 -13.99 -18.45
N PRO A 5 -2.76 -13.21 -19.12
CA PRO A 5 -2.05 -12.10 -18.48
C PRO A 5 -2.99 -10.95 -18.10
N ASN A 6 -4.15 -10.83 -18.77
CA ASN A 6 -5.17 -9.86 -18.41
C ASN A 6 -5.92 -10.24 -17.13
N LEU A 7 -6.16 -11.54 -16.91
CA LEU A 7 -6.83 -12.05 -15.71
C LEU A 7 -5.95 -11.84 -14.47
N GLN A 8 -4.65 -12.11 -14.58
CA GLN A 8 -3.70 -11.88 -13.48
C GLN A 8 -3.58 -10.40 -13.10
N LYS A 9 -3.57 -9.50 -14.09
CA LYS A 9 -3.58 -8.05 -13.84
C LYS A 9 -4.84 -7.63 -13.08
N LEU A 10 -6.00 -8.17 -13.45
CA LEU A 10 -7.26 -7.88 -12.78
C LEU A 10 -7.25 -8.36 -11.31
N ILE A 11 -6.81 -9.60 -11.08
CA ILE A 11 -6.65 -10.16 -9.72
C ILE A 11 -5.72 -9.26 -8.89
N THR A 12 -4.58 -8.86 -9.45
CA THR A 12 -3.62 -7.99 -8.75
C THR A 12 -4.21 -6.63 -8.41
N PHE A 13 -4.95 -6.01 -9.34
CA PHE A 13 -5.63 -4.74 -9.11
C PHE A 13 -6.66 -4.84 -7.98
N LYS A 14 -7.51 -5.88 -8.02
CA LYS A 14 -8.54 -6.11 -6.99
C LYS A 14 -7.95 -6.43 -5.62
N ARG A 15 -6.88 -7.23 -5.55
CA ARG A 15 -6.13 -7.48 -4.30
C ARG A 15 -5.59 -6.20 -3.68
N ARG A 16 -5.01 -5.31 -4.49
CA ARG A 16 -4.52 -4.00 -4.02
C ARG A 16 -5.66 -3.12 -3.49
N ARG A 17 -6.83 -3.14 -4.15
CA ARG A 17 -8.02 -2.41 -3.70
C ARG A 17 -8.53 -2.97 -2.36
N LEU A 18 -8.66 -4.30 -2.27
CA LEU A 18 -9.07 -5.00 -1.06
C LEU A 18 -8.16 -4.65 0.13
N GLN A 19 -6.84 -4.69 -0.08
CA GLN A 19 -5.87 -4.34 0.96
C GLN A 19 -6.09 -2.92 1.51
N LYS A 20 -6.30 -1.93 0.63
CA LYS A 20 -6.59 -0.55 1.05
C LYS A 20 -7.89 -0.43 1.86
N LEU A 21 -8.93 -1.17 1.48
CA LEU A 21 -10.19 -1.16 2.23
C LEU A 21 -10.04 -1.84 3.58
N GLN A 22 -9.26 -2.91 3.67
CA GLN A 22 -8.94 -3.56 4.94
C GLN A 22 -8.12 -2.64 5.86
N GLU A 23 -7.17 -1.88 5.32
CA GLU A 23 -6.46 -0.83 6.05
C GLU A 23 -7.42 0.25 6.57
N GLN A 24 -8.35 0.71 5.74
CA GLN A 24 -9.40 1.66 6.16
C GLN A 24 -10.28 1.07 7.27
N ALA A 25 -10.73 -0.18 7.13
CA ALA A 25 -11.52 -0.86 8.15
C ALA A 25 -10.74 -1.01 9.47
N ALA A 26 -9.44 -1.27 9.42
CA ALA A 26 -8.59 -1.32 10.60
C ALA A 26 -8.43 0.06 11.26
N LEU A 27 -8.34 1.13 10.47
CA LEU A 27 -8.24 2.51 10.97
C LEU A 27 -9.54 2.97 11.65
N PHE A 28 -10.70 2.69 11.05
CA PHE A 28 -11.99 3.11 11.60
C PHE A 28 -12.52 2.16 12.68
N GLY A 29 -12.08 0.89 12.67
CA GLY A 29 -12.48 -0.13 13.63
C GLY A 29 -14.00 -0.31 13.66
N ILE A 30 -14.60 -0.10 14.84
CA ILE A 30 -16.06 -0.21 15.04
C ILE A 30 -16.84 0.85 14.23
N ASN A 31 -16.21 1.99 13.93
CA ASN A 31 -16.84 3.07 13.17
C ASN A 31 -16.70 2.89 11.66
N THR A 32 -16.23 1.73 11.19
CA THR A 32 -16.10 1.46 9.76
C THR A 32 -17.46 1.61 9.07
N PRO A 33 -17.59 2.50 8.08
CA PRO A 33 -18.83 2.65 7.34
C PRO A 33 -19.27 1.32 6.68
N PRO A 34 -20.59 1.00 6.69
CA PRO A 34 -21.08 -0.27 6.14
C PRO A 34 -20.70 -0.51 4.68
N HIS A 35 -20.63 0.54 3.86
CA HIS A 35 -20.25 0.41 2.45
C HIS A 35 -18.82 -0.13 2.25
N ILE A 36 -17.90 0.13 3.19
CA ILE A 36 -16.53 -0.42 3.14
C ILE A 36 -16.55 -1.91 3.46
N GLN A 37 -17.33 -2.33 4.46
CA GLN A 37 -17.46 -3.75 4.82
C GLN A 37 -18.07 -4.55 3.66
N ILE A 38 -19.13 -4.01 3.04
CA ILE A 38 -19.75 -4.63 1.85
C ILE A 38 -18.75 -4.72 0.70
N GLU A 39 -17.99 -3.65 0.40
CA GLU A 39 -17.00 -3.68 -0.68
C GLU A 39 -15.86 -4.69 -0.41
N ILE A 40 -15.47 -4.87 0.85
CA ILE A 40 -14.51 -5.92 1.25
C ILE A 40 -15.09 -7.30 0.96
N GLU A 41 -16.32 -7.58 1.40
CA GLU A 41 -16.98 -8.87 1.18
C GLU A 41 -17.10 -9.17 -0.32
N ASP A 42 -17.61 -8.23 -1.10
CA ASP A 42 -17.76 -8.36 -2.56
C ASP A 42 -16.41 -8.64 -3.25
N LEU A 43 -15.37 -7.87 -2.93
CA LEU A 43 -14.05 -8.06 -3.52
C LEU A 43 -13.40 -9.38 -3.11
N THR A 44 -13.62 -9.86 -1.88
CA THR A 44 -13.11 -11.17 -1.45
C THR A 44 -13.77 -12.31 -2.21
N ALA A 45 -15.09 -12.25 -2.40
CA ALA A 45 -15.83 -13.25 -3.17
C ALA A 45 -15.40 -13.25 -4.64
N GLU A 46 -15.29 -12.06 -5.24
CA GLU A 46 -14.87 -11.92 -6.64
C GLU A 46 -13.43 -12.40 -6.88
N LEU A 47 -12.51 -12.13 -5.94
CA LEU A 47 -11.14 -12.65 -6.01
C LEU A 47 -11.11 -14.18 -5.95
N ALA A 48 -11.90 -14.80 -5.08
CA ALA A 48 -11.97 -16.26 -4.98
C ALA A 48 -12.45 -16.90 -6.30
N GLU A 49 -13.43 -16.28 -6.98
CA GLU A 49 -13.91 -16.73 -8.29
C GLU A 49 -12.84 -16.57 -9.38
N LEU A 50 -12.22 -15.39 -9.48
CA LEU A 50 -11.19 -15.11 -10.49
C LEU A 50 -9.97 -16.01 -10.32
N GLU A 51 -9.57 -16.28 -9.08
CA GLU A 51 -8.47 -17.18 -8.76
C GLU A 51 -8.82 -18.63 -9.14
N SER A 52 -10.01 -19.11 -8.81
CA SER A 52 -10.50 -20.44 -9.22
C SER A 52 -10.53 -20.58 -10.75
N ARG A 53 -11.00 -19.56 -11.47
CA ARG A 53 -11.00 -19.52 -12.93
C ARG A 53 -9.59 -19.50 -13.53
N SER A 54 -8.64 -18.88 -12.84
CA SER A 54 -7.23 -18.87 -13.27
C SER A 54 -6.55 -20.23 -13.03
N GLN A 55 -6.87 -20.89 -11.92
CA GLN A 55 -6.32 -22.19 -11.55
C GLN A 55 -6.90 -23.31 -12.41
N SER A 56 -8.21 -23.31 -12.70
CA SER A 56 -8.83 -24.31 -13.57
C SER A 56 -8.25 -24.29 -14.99
N ARG A 57 -7.81 -23.11 -15.46
CA ARG A 57 -7.09 -22.97 -16.73
C ARG A 57 -5.61 -23.38 -16.67
N ALA A 58 -5.02 -23.40 -15.48
CA ALA A 58 -3.65 -23.85 -15.25
C ALA A 58 -3.55 -25.33 -14.84
N GLY A 59 -4.69 -25.96 -14.51
CA GLY A 59 -4.77 -27.20 -13.73
C GLY A 59 -5.00 -28.51 -14.50
N GLU A 60 -4.94 -28.54 -15.83
CA GLU A 60 -4.78 -29.81 -16.57
C GLU A 60 -3.31 -30.28 -16.54
N THR A 61 -2.70 -30.36 -15.36
CA THR A 61 -1.55 -31.23 -15.04
C THR A 61 -1.51 -31.50 -13.53
N GLU A 62 -1.95 -32.70 -13.17
CA GLU A 62 -1.40 -33.57 -12.11
C GLU A 62 -1.59 -33.22 -10.61
N THR A 63 -2.49 -34.01 -9.99
CA THR A 63 -2.48 -34.65 -8.66
C THR A 63 -1.91 -33.92 -7.42
N PRO A 64 -2.68 -33.82 -6.31
CA PRO A 64 -2.22 -33.18 -5.07
C PRO A 64 -1.18 -34.02 -4.31
N PRO A 65 -0.01 -33.47 -3.92
CA PRO A 65 0.85 -34.11 -2.93
C PRO A 65 0.34 -33.87 -1.49
N ALA A 66 0.54 -34.88 -0.66
CA ALA A 66 0.10 -35.04 0.72
C ALA A 66 0.40 -33.85 1.67
N PRO A 67 -0.34 -33.73 2.80
CA PRO A 67 -0.03 -32.74 3.83
C PRO A 67 1.30 -33.09 4.51
N SER A 68 2.37 -32.37 4.15
CA SER A 68 3.65 -32.46 4.85
C SER A 68 3.51 -31.74 6.19
N GLY A 69 3.34 -32.52 7.25
CA GLY A 69 3.36 -32.05 8.62
C GLY A 69 4.72 -31.48 9.04
N GLY A 70 4.65 -30.62 10.06
CA GLY A 70 5.78 -30.24 10.92
C GLY A 70 6.58 -29.04 10.44
N ARG A 71 6.19 -27.83 10.87
CA ARG A 71 7.13 -26.71 10.95
C ARG A 71 8.16 -27.03 12.04
N ASN A 72 9.31 -27.55 11.64
CA ASN A 72 10.48 -27.66 12.51
C ASN A 72 11.07 -26.25 12.69
N VAL A 73 10.88 -25.68 13.87
CA VAL A 73 11.61 -24.48 14.32
C VAL A 73 12.74 -24.98 15.22
N GLN A 74 13.95 -25.03 14.70
CA GLN A 74 15.15 -25.20 15.52
C GLN A 74 15.51 -23.85 16.13
N ILE A 75 15.43 -23.77 17.46
CA ILE A 75 15.85 -22.60 18.23
C ILE A 75 17.18 -22.98 18.89
N ASP A 76 18.29 -22.67 18.22
CA ASP A 76 19.61 -22.72 18.82
C ASP A 76 20.03 -21.30 19.21
N GLY A 77 20.18 -21.05 20.51
CA GLY A 77 21.06 -19.99 21.05
C GLY A 77 20.45 -18.61 21.36
N ASP A 78 20.51 -18.28 22.65
CA ASP A 78 20.57 -16.98 23.36
C ASP A 78 19.61 -15.81 23.01
N ALA A 79 18.82 -15.44 24.01
CA ALA A 79 17.69 -14.49 24.01
C ALA A 79 18.05 -13.00 23.80
N ARG A 80 18.86 -12.66 22.80
CA ARG A 80 19.17 -11.28 22.43
C ARG A 80 19.17 -11.08 20.91
N GLY A 81 18.00 -10.76 20.39
CA GLY A 81 17.80 -10.18 19.06
C GLY A 81 17.53 -11.22 17.98
N ASN A 82 16.27 -11.63 17.83
CA ASN A 82 15.87 -12.52 16.75
C ASN A 82 15.70 -11.72 15.45
N ILE A 83 16.53 -12.01 14.45
CA ILE A 83 16.29 -11.65 13.06
C ILE A 83 15.65 -12.87 12.39
N ILE A 84 14.37 -12.74 12.02
CA ILE A 84 13.68 -13.75 11.20
C ILE A 84 14.05 -13.45 9.74
N ILE A 85 14.90 -14.28 9.13
CA ILE A 85 15.20 -14.18 7.69
C ILE A 85 14.17 -15.04 6.96
N THR A 86 13.09 -14.41 6.52
CA THR A 86 12.15 -14.99 5.56
C THR A 86 12.82 -14.93 4.16
N GLY A 87 12.64 -15.97 3.33
CA GLY A 87 13.33 -16.18 2.05
C GLY A 87 13.06 -15.16 0.94
N ASP A 88 12.42 -14.05 1.27
CA ASP A 88 12.00 -12.94 0.42
C ASP A 88 12.78 -11.63 0.70
N SER A 89 13.88 -11.68 1.46
CA SER A 89 14.79 -10.55 1.71
C SER A 89 14.12 -9.30 2.31
N ASN A 90 12.96 -9.45 2.95
CA ASN A 90 12.29 -8.35 3.62
C ASN A 90 12.76 -8.22 5.07
N THR A 91 13.41 -7.09 5.37
CA THR A 91 13.83 -6.73 6.72
C THR A 91 12.69 -5.96 7.41
N VAL A 92 12.00 -6.59 8.37
CA VAL A 92 11.05 -5.87 9.24
C VAL A 92 11.85 -5.24 10.37
N ASN A 93 12.12 -3.94 10.26
CA ASN A 93 12.75 -3.16 11.32
C ASN A 93 11.67 -2.80 12.34
N VAL A 94 11.54 -3.58 13.41
CA VAL A 94 10.63 -3.26 14.51
C VAL A 94 11.30 -2.18 15.36
N ALA A 95 11.03 -0.92 15.04
CA ALA A 95 11.37 0.18 15.92
C ALA A 95 10.61 0.00 17.26
N PRO A 96 11.22 0.30 18.42
CA PRO A 96 10.53 0.27 19.70
C PRO A 96 9.29 1.17 19.67
N PRO A 97 8.22 0.87 20.43
CA PRO A 97 7.05 1.72 20.49
C PRO A 97 7.45 3.11 20.99
N GLU A 98 7.39 4.09 20.10
CA GLU A 98 7.51 5.49 20.47
C GLU A 98 6.39 5.82 21.45
N GLN A 99 6.81 6.39 22.58
CA GLN A 99 6.00 6.70 23.75
C GLN A 99 4.85 7.66 23.36
N PRO A 100 3.69 7.58 24.04
CA PRO A 100 2.56 8.44 23.73
C PRO A 100 2.90 9.92 23.91
N ALA A 101 2.57 10.69 22.87
CA ALA A 101 2.77 12.12 22.73
C ALA A 101 2.48 12.92 24.01
N GLU A 102 3.51 13.58 24.53
CA GLU A 102 3.33 14.73 25.39
C GLU A 102 2.58 15.82 24.60
N LYS A 103 1.57 16.41 25.25
CA LYS A 103 0.74 17.48 24.68
C LYS A 103 1.64 18.60 24.13
N PRO A 104 1.37 19.14 22.92
CA PRO A 104 2.10 20.30 22.44
C PRO A 104 1.75 21.50 23.33
N THR A 105 2.70 21.94 24.15
CA THR A 105 2.73 23.28 24.74
C THR A 105 2.75 24.28 23.61
N ALA A 106 1.67 25.06 23.48
CA ALA A 106 1.57 26.16 22.56
C ALA A 106 2.65 27.20 22.87
N ASP A 107 3.65 27.29 22.00
CA ASP A 107 4.58 28.41 21.95
C ASP A 107 3.90 29.54 21.14
N PRO A 108 3.56 30.69 21.74
CA PRO A 108 2.74 31.71 21.07
C PRO A 108 3.51 32.54 20.03
N SER A 109 4.69 32.10 19.58
CA SER A 109 5.59 32.85 18.70
C SER A 109 5.65 32.34 17.24
N ILE A 110 4.63 31.60 16.77
CA ILE A 110 4.54 31.09 15.38
C ILE A 110 3.46 31.87 14.57
N TYR A 111 3.29 33.17 14.81
CA TYR A 111 2.49 34.05 13.92
C TYR A 111 3.37 34.86 12.95
N ALA A 112 4.54 34.33 12.58
CA ALA A 112 5.31 34.85 11.46
C ALA A 112 4.67 34.35 10.15
N ARG A 113 3.75 35.16 9.61
CA ARG A 113 3.15 35.02 8.29
C ARG A 113 4.23 34.74 7.24
N THR A 114 4.30 33.52 6.72
CA THR A 114 5.02 33.28 5.47
C THR A 114 4.21 33.91 4.34
N PRO A 115 4.83 34.72 3.44
CA PRO A 115 4.12 35.18 2.26
C PRO A 115 3.83 33.95 1.38
N THR A 116 2.55 33.63 1.20
CA THR A 116 2.11 32.65 0.21
C THR A 116 2.44 33.21 -1.16
N THR A 117 3.62 32.88 -1.69
CA THR A 117 3.91 33.13 -3.10
C THR A 117 2.86 32.40 -3.91
N PRO A 118 2.14 33.09 -4.82
CA PRO A 118 1.17 32.42 -5.67
C PRO A 118 1.89 31.34 -6.48
N THR A 119 1.34 30.13 -6.50
CA THR A 119 1.85 29.01 -7.31
C THR A 119 0.86 28.71 -8.44
N ARG A 120 1.38 28.29 -9.58
CA ARG A 120 0.62 27.87 -10.76
C ARG A 120 0.93 26.43 -11.11
N ILE A 121 -0.07 25.71 -11.61
CA ILE A 121 0.08 24.31 -12.00
C ILE A 121 0.38 24.25 -13.51
N CYS A 122 1.44 23.55 -13.88
CA CYS A 122 1.78 23.35 -15.30
C CYS A 122 0.71 22.52 -16.04
N PRO A 123 0.15 22.98 -17.18
CA PRO A 123 -0.86 22.23 -17.92
C PRO A 123 -0.31 20.96 -18.60
N ARG A 124 1.00 20.91 -18.87
CA ARG A 124 1.66 19.76 -19.52
C ARG A 124 2.01 18.63 -18.56
N CYS A 125 2.60 18.96 -17.42
CA CYS A 125 3.17 17.97 -16.50
C CYS A 125 2.61 18.03 -15.07
N ARG A 126 1.69 18.97 -14.81
CA ARG A 126 1.03 19.16 -13.51
C ARG A 126 1.96 19.48 -12.34
N LEU A 127 3.22 19.82 -12.61
CA LEU A 127 4.15 20.26 -11.58
C LEU A 127 3.76 21.67 -11.10
N GLU A 128 3.78 21.87 -9.79
CA GLU A 128 3.66 23.17 -9.16
C GLU A 128 4.88 24.02 -9.51
N SER A 129 4.64 25.17 -10.11
CA SER A 129 5.65 26.16 -10.46
C SER A 129 5.34 27.48 -9.76
N PRO A 130 6.35 28.30 -9.41
CA PRO A 130 6.12 29.66 -8.93
C PRO A 130 5.31 30.47 -9.95
N ALA A 131 4.44 31.39 -9.49
CA ALA A 131 3.70 32.27 -10.40
C ALA A 131 4.59 33.17 -11.25
N ASP A 132 5.82 33.46 -10.80
CA ASP A 132 6.84 34.24 -11.48
C ASP A 132 7.71 33.43 -12.45
N ALA A 133 7.55 32.10 -12.52
CA ALA A 133 8.43 31.27 -13.35
C ALA A 133 7.98 31.24 -14.82
N ASP A 134 8.64 31.93 -15.74
CA ASP A 134 8.27 32.00 -17.18
C ASP A 134 8.21 30.64 -17.90
N ARG A 135 8.83 29.60 -17.32
CA ARG A 135 8.81 28.23 -17.85
C ARG A 135 8.76 27.18 -16.76
N CYS A 136 8.10 26.07 -17.07
CA CYS A 136 8.06 24.92 -16.21
C CYS A 136 9.44 24.23 -16.15
N ARG A 137 9.98 24.06 -14.94
CA ARG A 137 11.27 23.39 -14.71
C ARG A 137 11.30 21.92 -15.16
N ASN A 138 10.14 21.26 -15.21
CA ASN A 138 10.07 19.83 -15.51
C ASN A 138 9.89 19.53 -17.00
N CYS A 139 9.06 20.31 -17.71
CA CYS A 139 8.72 20.01 -19.10
C CYS A 139 9.09 21.13 -20.09
N GLY A 140 9.68 22.23 -19.61
CA GLY A 140 10.05 23.38 -20.43
C GLY A 140 8.88 24.19 -20.98
N TYR A 141 7.64 23.90 -20.56
CA TYR A 141 6.45 24.64 -21.01
C TYR A 141 6.53 26.10 -20.58
N GLU A 142 6.46 27.02 -21.54
CA GLU A 142 6.45 28.45 -21.28
C GLU A 142 5.08 28.89 -20.79
N PHE A 143 5.04 29.53 -19.63
CA PHE A 143 3.84 30.11 -19.08
C PHE A 143 3.75 31.53 -19.62
N GLU A 144 3.03 31.71 -20.73
CA GLU A 144 2.66 33.04 -21.21
C GLU A 144 1.97 33.81 -20.06
N MET A 145 2.45 35.04 -19.83
CA MET A 145 1.99 35.94 -18.76
C MET A 145 0.54 36.36 -18.94
#